data_AF-A0A6I3E848-F1
#
_entry.id   AF-A0A6I3E848-F1
#
_cell.length_a   1.000
_cell.length_b   1.000
_cell.length_c   1.000
_cell.angle_alpha   90.00
_cell.angle_beta   90.00
_cell.angle_gamma   90.00
#
_symmetry.space_group_name_H-M   'P 1'
#
loop_
_entity.id
_entity.type
_entity.pdbx_description
1 polymer ?
#
loop_
_entity_poly.entity_id
_entity_poly.type
_entity_poly.pdbx_seq_one_letter_code
_entity_poly.pdbx_strand_id
1 'polypeptide(L)'
;MAEMRLNKIIADAGITSRRGADELISDGRVTVDGYVVRELGKKVDPEKVQVMVDGETITRSTTKTYLALHKPKGVLSTMYDPEGRASLSDFI
;
A
#
# COMPACT_ATOMS: atom_id res chain seq x y z
N MET A 1 13.36 3.55 16.19
CA MET A 1 12.09 2.81 16.34
C MET A 1 12.24 1.50 15.56
N ALA A 2 11.19 0.68 15.43
CA ALA A 2 11.30 -0.63 14.79
C ALA A 2 11.33 -0.48 13.25
N GLU A 3 12.28 -1.14 12.60
CA GLU A 3 12.34 -1.19 11.14
C GLU A 3 11.07 -1.83 10.55
N MET A 4 10.57 -1.26 9.46
CA MET A 4 9.37 -1.72 8.79
C MET A 4 9.67 -2.07 7.33
N ARG A 5 9.00 -3.10 6.81
CA ARG A 5 9.09 -3.45 5.39
C ARG A 5 8.65 -2.29 4.50
N LEU A 6 9.44 -2.00 3.48
CA LEU A 6 9.18 -0.92 2.52
C LEU A 6 7.79 -1.05 1.86
N ASN A 7 7.40 -2.26 1.48
CA ASN A 7 6.08 -2.52 0.89
C ASN A 7 4.90 -2.20 1.82
N LYS A 8 5.11 -2.29 3.14
CA LYS A 8 4.11 -1.91 4.13
C LYS A 8 4.08 -0.39 4.30
N ILE A 9 5.22 0.28 4.28
CA ILE A 9 5.29 1.75 4.36
C ILE A 9 4.52 2.39 3.20
N ILE A 10 4.74 1.91 1.98
CA ILE A 10 4.06 2.39 0.77
C ILE A 10 2.55 2.11 0.85
N ALA A 11 2.15 0.92 1.30
CA ALA A 11 0.74 0.59 1.45
C ALA A 11 0.03 1.38 2.56
N ASP A 12 0.68 1.60 3.69
CA ASP A 12 0.18 2.43 4.80
C ASP A 12 0.05 3.92 4.37
N ALA A 13 0.83 4.36 3.37
CA ALA A 13 0.69 5.69 2.77
C ALA A 13 -0.50 5.79 1.79
N GLY A 14 -1.22 4.69 1.55
CA GLY A 14 -2.42 4.67 0.70
C GLY A 14 -2.14 4.65 -0.81
N ILE A 15 -0.88 4.46 -1.22
CA ILE A 15 -0.48 4.51 -2.63
C ILE A 15 -1.01 3.29 -3.41
N THR A 16 -0.87 2.10 -2.82
CA THR A 16 -1.32 0.84 -3.44
C THR A 16 -1.38 -0.26 -2.38
N SER A 17 -1.84 -1.44 -2.77
CA SER A 17 -1.77 -2.62 -1.90
C SER A 17 -0.32 -3.03 -1.62
N ARG A 18 -0.08 -3.86 -0.61
CA ARG A 18 1.29 -4.37 -0.33
C ARG A 18 1.90 -5.12 -1.52
N ARG A 19 1.09 -5.79 -2.34
CA ARG A 19 1.56 -6.48 -3.56
C ARG A 19 1.89 -5.49 -4.67
N GLY A 20 1.02 -4.51 -4.89
CA GLY A 20 1.32 -3.43 -5.84
C GLY A 20 2.56 -2.64 -5.42
N ALA A 21 2.81 -2.49 -4.11
CA ALA A 21 4.04 -1.88 -3.63
C ALA A 21 5.28 -2.72 -3.95
N ASP A 22 5.20 -4.05 -3.89
CA ASP A 22 6.29 -4.93 -4.33
C ASP A 22 6.55 -4.77 -5.84
N GLU A 23 5.51 -4.62 -6.66
CA GLU A 23 5.64 -4.34 -8.10
C GLU A 23 6.34 -2.99 -8.37
N LEU A 24 5.92 -1.92 -7.68
CA LEU A 24 6.57 -0.62 -7.78
C LEU A 24 8.06 -0.66 -7.39
N ILE A 25 8.39 -1.44 -6.34
CA ILE A 25 9.77 -1.65 -5.93
C ILE A 25 10.54 -2.41 -7.02
N SER A 26 10.03 -3.53 -7.53
CA SER A 26 10.71 -4.30 -8.58
C SER A 26 10.93 -3.50 -9.86
N ASP A 27 9.99 -2.63 -10.20
CA ASP A 27 10.07 -1.74 -11.37
C ASP A 27 11.10 -0.61 -11.17
N GLY A 28 11.59 -0.41 -9.94
CA GLY A 28 12.52 0.67 -9.60
C GLY A 28 11.87 2.04 -9.55
N ARG A 29 10.55 2.09 -9.30
CA ARG A 29 9.78 3.33 -9.14
C ARG A 29 9.85 3.89 -7.72
N VAL A 30 10.52 3.19 -6.81
CA VAL A 30 10.66 3.56 -5.40
C VAL A 30 12.10 3.97 -5.11
N THR A 31 12.26 5.13 -4.47
CA THR A 31 13.55 5.58 -3.95
C THR A 31 13.52 5.73 -2.43
N VAL A 32 14.66 5.48 -1.79
CA VAL A 32 14.89 5.71 -0.37
C VAL A 32 16.13 6.59 -0.25
N ASP A 33 15.98 7.79 0.32
CA ASP A 33 17.02 8.82 0.39
C ASP A 33 17.70 9.11 -0.96
N GLY A 34 16.91 9.09 -2.04
CA GLY A 34 17.39 9.31 -3.41
C GLY A 34 17.97 8.07 -4.11
N TYR A 35 18.12 6.93 -3.43
CA TYR A 35 18.60 5.69 -4.04
C TYR A 35 17.44 4.81 -4.49
N VAL A 36 17.44 4.38 -5.76
CA VAL A 36 16.45 3.44 -6.29
C VAL A 36 16.58 2.10 -5.59
N VAL A 37 15.48 1.61 -5.01
CA VAL A 37 15.41 0.31 -4.35
C VAL A 37 14.62 -0.65 -5.22
N ARG A 38 15.22 -1.80 -5.54
CA ARG A 38 14.57 -2.92 -6.24
C ARG A 38 14.51 -4.21 -5.42
N GLU A 39 15.06 -4.18 -4.22
CA GLU A 39 15.13 -5.33 -3.34
C GLU A 39 13.80 -5.49 -2.57
N LEU A 40 13.08 -6.57 -2.87
CA LEU A 40 11.85 -6.91 -2.15
C LEU A 40 12.15 -7.30 -0.70
N GLY A 41 11.24 -6.93 0.20
CA GLY A 41 11.37 -7.27 1.62
C GLY A 41 12.36 -6.41 2.41
N LYS A 42 13.03 -5.44 1.77
CA LYS A 42 13.88 -4.44 2.43
C LYS A 42 13.13 -3.75 3.55
N LYS A 43 13.80 -3.61 4.70
CA LYS A 43 13.28 -2.92 5.87
C LYS A 43 14.00 -1.59 6.03
N VAL A 44 13.26 -0.57 6.41
CA VAL A 44 13.79 0.78 6.67
C VAL A 44 13.06 1.38 7.87
N ASP A 45 13.68 2.36 8.52
CA ASP A 45 13.04 3.15 9.59
C ASP A 45 12.34 4.35 8.94
N PRO A 46 11.01 4.36 8.81
CA PRO A 46 10.27 5.42 8.09
C PRO A 46 10.41 6.80 8.72
N GLU A 47 10.86 6.90 9.98
CA GLU A 47 11.09 8.18 10.65
C GLU A 47 12.47 8.76 10.34
N LYS A 48 13.37 7.96 9.74
CA LYS A 48 14.76 8.35 9.47
C LYS A 48 15.07 8.50 7.99
N VAL A 49 14.29 7.84 7.13
CA VAL A 49 14.53 7.82 5.69
C VAL A 49 13.38 8.48 4.95
N GLN A 50 13.70 9.18 3.87
CA GLN A 50 12.72 9.69 2.93
C GLN A 50 12.39 8.60 1.91
N VAL A 51 11.14 8.14 1.90
CA VAL A 51 10.64 7.22 0.87
C VAL A 51 9.89 8.02 -0.19
N MET A 52 10.22 7.82 -1.46
CA MET A 52 9.54 8.43 -2.59
C MET A 52 9.06 7.37 -3.57
N VAL A 53 7.91 7.61 -4.18
CA VAL A 53 7.34 6.79 -5.25
C VAL A 53 7.14 7.72 -6.44
N ASP A 54 7.71 7.37 -7.60
CA ASP A 54 7.64 8.18 -8.83
C ASP A 54 8.08 9.65 -8.67
N GLY A 55 9.00 9.92 -7.73
CA GLY A 55 9.49 11.27 -7.45
C GLY A 55 8.65 12.06 -6.44
N GLU A 56 7.55 11.50 -5.94
CA GLU A 56 6.75 12.11 -4.87
C GLU A 56 7.09 11.51 -3.51
N THR A 57 7.30 12.37 -2.51
CA THR A 57 7.55 11.90 -1.14
C THR A 57 6.25 11.40 -0.53
N ILE A 58 6.27 10.17 -0.03
CA ILE A 58 5.09 9.57 0.59
C ILE A 58 5.16 9.72 2.10
N THR A 59 4.04 10.10 2.70
CA THR A 59 3.89 10.21 4.15
C THR A 59 2.97 9.10 4.62
N ARG A 60 3.36 8.35 5.66
CA ARG A 60 2.48 7.33 6.23
C ARG A 60 1.25 7.97 6.84
N SER A 61 0.07 7.47 6.47
CA SER A 61 -1.14 7.71 7.24
C SER A 61 -1.19 6.69 8.38
N THR A 62 -1.18 7.17 9.63
CA THR A 62 -1.37 6.31 10.80
C THR A 62 -2.83 6.23 11.25
N THR A 63 -3.70 6.95 10.58
CA THR A 63 -5.14 6.97 10.85
C THR A 63 -5.77 5.66 10.41
N LYS A 64 -6.40 4.96 11.35
CA LYS A 64 -7.17 3.75 11.05
C LYS A 64 -8.63 4.10 10.85
N THR A 65 -9.22 3.61 9.77
CA THR A 65 -10.65 3.74 9.49
C THR A 65 -11.33 2.39 9.73
N TYR A 66 -12.42 2.41 10.50
CA TYR A 66 -13.21 1.22 10.82
C TYR A 66 -14.66 1.47 10.42
N LEU A 67 -15.25 0.54 9.66
CA LEU A 67 -16.63 0.62 9.19
C LEU A 67 -17.36 -0.66 9.55
N ALA A 68 -18.63 -0.55 9.95
CA ALA A 68 -19.53 -1.67 10.13
C ALA A 68 -20.58 -1.64 9.00
N LEU A 69 -20.58 -2.68 8.16
CA LEU A 69 -21.49 -2.79 7.03
C LEU A 69 -22.39 -4.01 7.19
N HIS A 70 -23.71 -3.79 7.17
CA HIS A 70 -24.66 -4.88 6.99
C HIS A 70 -24.68 -5.28 5.51
N LYS A 71 -23.81 -6.22 5.17
CA LYS A 71 -23.57 -6.64 3.79
C LYS A 71 -24.84 -7.26 3.16
N PRO A 72 -25.35 -6.74 2.03
CA PRO A 72 -26.52 -7.31 1.37
C PRO A 72 -26.18 -8.65 0.69
N LYS A 73 -27.22 -9.44 0.42
CA LYS A 73 -27.08 -10.73 -0.28
C LYS A 73 -26.53 -10.52 -1.70
N GLY A 74 -25.67 -11.43 -2.15
CA GLY A 74 -25.11 -11.40 -3.50
C GLY A 74 -23.84 -10.57 -3.67
N VAL A 75 -23.41 -9.83 -2.64
CA VAL A 75 -22.15 -9.06 -2.67
C VAL A 75 -20.97 -9.95 -2.25
N LEU A 76 -19.81 -9.81 -2.89
CA LEU A 76 -18.57 -10.52 -2.53
C LEU A 76 -17.70 -9.74 -1.53
N SER A 77 -16.99 -10.45 -0.66
CA SER A 77 -16.06 -9.85 0.31
C SER A 77 -14.65 -9.69 -0.29
N THR A 78 -14.56 -8.96 -1.40
CA THR A 78 -13.30 -8.66 -2.10
C THR A 78 -13.23 -7.17 -2.45
N MET A 79 -12.03 -6.64 -2.63
CA MET A 79 -11.78 -5.28 -3.14
C MET A 79 -11.64 -5.25 -4.68
N TYR A 80 -11.57 -6.42 -5.32
CA TYR A 80 -11.50 -6.57 -6.77
C TYR A 80 -12.09 -7.92 -7.17
N ASP A 81 -13.05 -7.92 -8.10
CA ASP A 81 -13.62 -9.13 -8.70
C ASP A 81 -13.40 -9.10 -10.22
N PRO A 82 -12.60 -10.05 -10.79
CA PRO A 82 -12.38 -10.12 -12.24
C PRO A 82 -13.64 -10.35 -13.07
N GLU A 83 -14.66 -10.96 -12.48
CA GLU A 83 -15.95 -11.28 -13.13
C GLU A 83 -16.98 -10.15 -13.00
N GLY A 84 -16.62 -9.03 -12.37
CA GLY A 84 -17.46 -7.83 -12.27
C GLY A 84 -18.71 -7.98 -11.41
N ARG A 85 -18.76 -8.97 -10.50
CA ARG A 85 -19.86 -9.10 -9.55
C ARG A 85 -19.80 -8.02 -8.49
N ALA A 86 -20.95 -7.67 -7.94
CA ALA A 86 -21.05 -6.69 -6.85
C ALA A 86 -20.12 -7.09 -5.70
N SER A 87 -19.29 -6.15 -5.24
CA SER A 87 -18.26 -6.42 -4.23
C SER A 87 -18.20 -5.31 -3.17
N LEU A 88 -17.37 -5.48 -2.15
CA LEU A 88 -17.24 -4.48 -1.08
C LEU A 88 -16.66 -3.16 -1.60
N SER A 89 -15.93 -3.17 -2.71
CA SER A 89 -15.40 -1.95 -3.35
C SER A 89 -16.48 -0.95 -3.76
N ASP A 90 -17.72 -1.41 -3.96
CA ASP A 90 -18.81 -0.55 -4.45
C ASP A 90 -19.46 0.26 -3.31
N PHE A 91 -19.11 -0.04 -2.06
CA PHE A 91 -19.73 0.53 -0.86
C PHE A 91 -18.77 1.37 0.00
N ILE A 92 -17.48 1.44 -0.36
CA ILE A 92 -16.39 2.06 0.42
C ILE A 92 -15.57 2.95 -0.50
#